data_AF-A0A671SGW5-F1
#
_entry.id   AF-A0A671SGW5-F1
#
_cell.length_a   1.000
_cell.length_b   1.000
_cell.length_c   1.000
_cell.angle_alpha   90.00
_cell.angle_beta   90.00
_cell.angle_gamma   90.00
#
_symmetry.space_group_name_H-M   'P 1'
#
loop_
_entity.id
_entity.type
_entity.pdbx_description
1 polymer ?
#
loop_
_entity_poly.entity_id
_entity_poly.type
_entity_poly.pdbx_seq_one_letter_code
_entity_poly.pdbx_strand_id
1 'polypeptide(L)'
;MHLLANPGTSLLLQHTLDRLLKWVHPGLRLFHVSERACPLHDHTRANQCPAAGHPSHAVTIFLHESYGEERILRVLDFLQCPPWQYHHTESCGTREPYLLPSRDFYSLGTGMPVWGVRPVHYGGEVVRVTLHSTYDNFEDTVRLYETVLQRRVEEQKTGFCWFTLLTEAGFILQLAIKQLSPGVRVEPCYSMVLQFRVGEIGQLVPLLPNTCSPISTSQWHTEDLDGNKILFQVGHRKCALVSISPFIVHVDSSWRHLRSLQGSALHTRLDPHWSWCNL
;
A
#
# COMPACT_ATOMS: atom_id res chain seq x y z
N MET A 1 4.38 3.10 6.03
CA MET A 1 4.03 2.31 4.83
C MET A 1 5.28 1.67 4.27
N HIS A 2 5.25 0.38 3.98
CA HIS A 2 6.37 -0.34 3.38
C HIS A 2 6.07 -0.59 1.89
N LEU A 3 6.90 -0.04 1.01
CA LEU A 3 6.79 -0.18 -0.44
C LEU A 3 7.85 -1.16 -0.95
N LEU A 4 7.45 -1.99 -1.91
CA LEU A 4 8.29 -2.97 -2.54
C LEU A 4 8.71 -2.46 -3.92
N ALA A 5 9.97 -2.09 -4.08
CA ALA A 5 10.55 -1.72 -5.36
C ALA A 5 10.95 -2.98 -6.16
N ASN A 6 11.14 -2.83 -7.47
CA ASN A 6 11.82 -3.85 -8.26
C ASN A 6 13.31 -3.88 -7.87
N PRO A 7 14.01 -5.01 -8.07
CA PRO A 7 15.45 -5.09 -7.80
C PRO A 7 16.22 -3.96 -8.51
N GLY A 8 17.09 -3.26 -7.79
CA GLY A 8 17.90 -2.16 -8.30
C GLY A 8 17.21 -0.78 -8.36
N THR A 9 15.90 -0.67 -8.04
CA THR A 9 15.18 0.63 -8.10
C THR A 9 14.80 1.19 -6.72
N SER A 10 15.10 0.47 -5.64
CA SER A 10 14.73 0.86 -4.26
C SER A 10 15.26 2.22 -3.84
N LEU A 11 16.54 2.50 -4.10
CA LEU A 11 17.19 3.75 -3.71
C LEU A 11 16.56 4.96 -4.41
N LEU A 12 16.32 4.86 -5.72
CA LEU A 12 15.67 5.91 -6.50
C LEU A 12 14.24 6.16 -5.99
N LEU A 13 13.50 5.09 -5.70
CA LEU A 13 12.14 5.19 -5.18
C LEU A 13 12.12 5.86 -3.80
N GLN A 14 12.98 5.43 -2.88
CA GLN A 14 13.12 6.03 -1.55
C GLN A 14 13.49 7.51 -1.66
N HIS A 15 14.48 7.87 -2.48
CA HIS A 15 14.87 9.26 -2.68
C HIS A 15 13.76 10.13 -3.27
N THR A 16 12.96 9.58 -4.18
CA THR A 16 11.82 10.29 -4.79
C THR A 16 10.76 10.61 -3.75
N LEU A 17 10.43 9.63 -2.90
CA LEU A 17 9.48 9.79 -1.80
C LEU A 17 9.98 10.72 -0.70
N ASP A 18 11.27 10.62 -0.35
CA ASP A 18 11.89 11.51 0.64
C ASP A 18 11.91 12.97 0.14
N ARG A 19 12.12 13.18 -1.16
CA ARG A 19 12.00 14.52 -1.78
C ARG A 19 10.58 15.05 -1.68
N LEU A 20 9.58 14.21 -1.97
CA LEU A 20 8.17 14.60 -1.83
C LEU A 20 7.85 14.99 -0.37
N LEU A 21 8.27 14.18 0.60
CA LEU A 21 8.01 14.44 2.02
C LEU A 21 8.76 15.66 2.57
N LYS A 22 9.94 16.01 2.03
CA LYS A 22 10.66 17.23 2.41
C LYS A 22 9.87 18.50 2.11
N TRP A 23 9.04 18.48 1.06
CA TRP A 23 8.13 19.59 0.77
C TRP A 23 6.98 19.66 1.77
N VAL A 24 6.68 18.59 2.51
CA VAL A 24 5.61 18.57 3.54
C VAL A 24 6.18 18.88 4.92
N HIS A 25 7.10 18.07 5.41
CA HIS A 25 7.73 18.29 6.71
C HIS A 25 9.15 17.71 6.73
N PRO A 26 10.19 18.52 7.00
CA PRO A 26 11.56 18.04 7.04
C PRO A 26 11.74 17.08 8.22
N GLY A 27 11.97 15.80 7.95
CA GLY A 27 12.19 14.77 8.96
C GLY A 27 11.10 13.71 9.05
N LEU A 28 9.97 13.89 8.37
CA LEU A 28 8.92 12.87 8.30
C LEU A 28 9.45 11.63 7.56
N ARG A 29 9.42 10.47 8.22
CA ARG A 29 9.79 9.17 7.65
C ARG A 29 8.59 8.24 7.64
N LEU A 30 7.73 8.41 6.65
CA LEU A 30 6.51 7.62 6.50
C LEU A 30 6.70 6.37 5.63
N PHE A 31 7.57 6.47 4.62
CA PHE A 31 7.77 5.42 3.62
C PHE A 31 9.09 4.70 3.85
N HIS A 32 9.01 3.38 3.91
CA HIS A 32 10.16 2.49 3.86
C HIS A 32 10.12 1.72 2.56
N VAL A 33 11.18 1.76 1.77
CA VAL A 33 11.29 1.00 0.52
C VAL A 33 12.25 -0.17 0.70
N SER A 34 11.81 -1.37 0.33
CA SER A 34 12.70 -2.53 0.16
C SER A 34 12.56 -3.11 -1.23
N GLU A 35 13.46 -4.02 -1.60
CA GLU A 35 13.38 -4.73 -2.87
C GLU A 35 12.60 -6.03 -2.71
N ARG A 36 11.84 -6.36 -3.76
CA ARG A 36 11.23 -7.68 -3.92
C ARG A 36 12.26 -8.67 -4.45
N ALA A 37 12.08 -9.97 -4.17
CA ALA A 37 12.98 -11.02 -4.63
C ALA A 37 12.99 -11.17 -6.17
N CYS A 38 11.84 -10.98 -6.82
CA CYS A 38 11.69 -11.08 -8.28
C CYS A 38 10.93 -9.86 -8.81
N PRO A 39 11.34 -9.26 -9.93
CA PRO A 39 10.63 -8.13 -10.52
C PRO A 39 9.14 -8.41 -10.72
N LEU A 40 8.28 -7.40 -10.56
CA LEU A 40 6.91 -7.52 -11.04
C LEU A 40 6.99 -7.69 -12.56
N HIS A 41 6.53 -8.83 -13.06
CA HIS A 41 6.37 -8.96 -14.50
C HIS A 41 5.09 -8.23 -14.91
N ASP A 42 5.21 -7.31 -15.87
CA ASP A 42 4.09 -6.64 -16.53
C ASP A 42 3.20 -7.61 -17.34
N HIS A 43 3.45 -8.92 -17.26
CA HIS A 43 2.73 -9.98 -17.99
C HIS A 43 1.23 -10.04 -17.69
N THR A 44 0.75 -9.38 -16.65
CA THR A 44 -0.70 -9.24 -16.40
C THR A 44 -1.41 -8.37 -17.44
N ARG A 45 -0.70 -7.61 -18.29
CA ARG A 45 -1.32 -6.82 -19.37
C ARG A 45 -1.69 -7.60 -20.63
N ALA A 46 -1.23 -8.84 -20.82
CA ALA A 46 -1.54 -9.57 -22.06
C ALA A 46 -2.94 -10.20 -22.07
N ASN A 47 -3.57 -10.45 -20.91
CA ASN A 47 -4.80 -11.25 -20.82
C ASN A 47 -5.90 -10.67 -19.92
N GLN A 48 -5.86 -9.39 -19.52
CA GLN A 48 -6.92 -8.79 -18.70
C GLN A 48 -7.46 -7.51 -19.35
N CYS A 49 -8.61 -7.66 -20.02
CA CYS A 49 -9.48 -6.57 -20.43
C CYS A 49 -10.18 -5.92 -19.21
N PRO A 50 -10.68 -4.68 -19.36
CA PRO A 50 -10.63 -3.63 -18.35
C PRO A 50 -11.89 -3.60 -17.48
N ALA A 51 -11.86 -4.26 -16.35
CA ALA A 51 -12.53 -3.71 -15.18
C ALA A 51 -11.41 -3.19 -14.28
N ALA A 52 -10.84 -2.04 -14.64
CA ALA A 52 -9.82 -1.38 -13.82
C ALA A 52 -10.42 -1.20 -12.42
N GLY A 53 -9.93 -1.97 -11.45
CA GLY A 53 -10.39 -1.86 -10.08
C GLY A 53 -9.97 -0.50 -9.53
N HIS A 54 -10.69 -0.03 -8.51
CA HIS A 54 -10.29 1.19 -7.82
C HIS A 54 -9.06 0.90 -6.96
N PRO A 55 -7.99 1.71 -7.01
CA PRO A 55 -6.77 1.43 -6.26
C PRO A 55 -7.07 1.34 -4.76
N SER A 56 -6.69 0.25 -4.13
CA SER A 56 -6.87 0.01 -2.68
C SER A 56 -6.28 1.12 -1.80
N HIS A 57 -5.19 1.76 -2.24
CA HIS A 57 -4.49 2.76 -1.44
C HIS A 57 -4.26 4.05 -2.21
N ALA A 58 -4.57 5.17 -1.55
CA ALA A 58 -4.18 6.50 -2.00
C ALA A 58 -3.43 7.24 -0.89
N VAL A 59 -2.44 8.04 -1.27
CA VAL A 59 -1.78 8.99 -0.37
C VAL A 59 -2.13 10.39 -0.83
N THR A 60 -2.84 11.13 0.01
CA THR A 60 -3.24 12.50 -0.28
C THR A 60 -2.53 13.46 0.65
N ILE A 61 -1.84 14.45 0.07
CA ILE A 61 -1.13 15.50 0.78
C ILE A 61 -2.00 16.76 0.76
N PHE A 62 -2.47 17.17 1.93
CA PHE A 62 -3.23 18.39 2.15
C PHE A 62 -2.28 19.49 2.60
N LEU A 63 -2.12 20.52 1.78
CA LEU A 63 -1.22 21.65 2.02
C LEU A 63 -2.04 22.93 2.23
N HIS A 64 -1.69 23.70 3.26
CA HIS A 64 -2.46 24.89 3.60
C HIS A 64 -2.06 26.06 2.71
N GLU A 65 -3.04 26.69 2.05
CA GLU A 65 -2.77 27.77 1.08
C GLU A 65 -2.11 28.99 1.70
N SER A 66 -2.43 29.30 2.97
CA SER A 66 -1.81 30.44 3.67
C SER A 66 -0.30 30.29 3.91
N TYR A 67 0.27 29.08 3.79
CA TYR A 67 1.71 28.85 3.89
C TYR A 67 2.43 29.03 2.54
N GLY A 68 1.71 29.44 1.50
CA GLY A 68 2.24 29.81 0.20
C GLY A 68 1.80 28.87 -0.92
N GLU A 69 1.02 29.40 -1.86
CA GLU A 69 0.53 28.66 -3.03
C GLU A 69 1.66 28.10 -3.91
N GLU A 70 2.80 28.79 -3.99
CA GLU A 70 3.97 28.33 -4.74
C GLU A 70 4.45 26.94 -4.30
N ARG A 71 4.32 26.63 -3.00
CA ARG A 71 4.71 25.32 -2.47
C ARG A 71 3.79 24.23 -3.00
N ILE A 72 2.49 24.50 -3.09
CA ILE A 72 1.49 23.58 -3.63
C ILE A 72 1.78 23.32 -5.11
N LEU A 73 2.03 24.39 -5.88
CA LEU A 73 2.40 24.30 -7.29
C LEU A 73 3.66 23.47 -7.50
N ARG A 74 4.72 23.69 -6.71
CA ARG A 74 5.97 22.90 -6.81
C ARG A 74 5.74 21.41 -6.56
N VAL A 75 4.88 21.06 -5.61
CA VAL A 75 4.56 19.64 -5.34
C VAL A 75 3.73 19.06 -6.49
N LEU A 76 2.78 19.82 -7.05
CA LEU A 76 2.02 19.41 -8.23
C LEU A 76 2.95 19.19 -9.44
N ASP A 77 3.84 20.15 -9.75
CA ASP A 77 4.83 20.04 -10.82
C ASP A 77 5.72 18.80 -10.62
N PHE A 78 6.12 18.53 -9.37
CA PHE A 78 6.90 17.35 -9.03
C PHE A 78 6.16 16.04 -9.34
N LEU A 79 4.85 15.96 -9.07
CA LEU A 79 4.03 14.78 -9.38
C LEU A 79 3.68 14.67 -10.88
N GLN A 80 3.75 15.77 -11.63
CA GLN A 80 3.52 15.77 -13.08
C GLN A 80 4.76 15.38 -13.88
N CYS A 81 5.93 15.32 -13.24
CA CYS A 81 7.20 14.99 -13.88
C CYS A 81 7.63 13.54 -13.63
N PRO A 82 8.34 12.89 -14.57
CA PRO A 82 8.93 11.57 -14.34
C PRO A 82 9.78 11.52 -13.06
N PRO A 83 9.76 10.40 -12.29
CA PRO A 83 9.20 9.10 -12.66
C PRO A 83 7.69 8.94 -12.42
N TRP A 84 7.00 9.99 -11.97
CA TRP A 84 5.56 9.95 -11.76
C TRP A 84 4.79 9.83 -13.08
N GLN A 85 3.69 9.09 -13.03
CA GLN A 85 2.79 8.88 -14.15
C GLN A 85 1.38 9.25 -13.73
N TYR A 86 0.69 10.03 -14.55
CA TYR A 86 -0.73 10.31 -14.36
C TYR A 86 -1.53 9.00 -14.35
N HIS A 87 -2.41 8.83 -13.35
CA HIS A 87 -3.25 7.63 -13.20
C HIS A 87 -4.70 7.91 -13.56
N HIS A 88 -5.35 8.86 -12.87
CA HIS A 88 -6.73 9.24 -13.11
C HIS A 88 -7.06 10.57 -12.42
N THR A 89 -8.17 11.18 -12.81
CA THR A 89 -8.80 12.29 -12.10
C THR A 89 -10.04 11.77 -11.40
N GLU A 90 -10.18 12.03 -10.10
CA GLU A 90 -11.36 11.65 -9.34
C GLU A 90 -12.56 12.50 -9.74
N SER A 91 -13.61 11.84 -10.25
CA SER A 91 -14.89 12.49 -10.57
C SER A 91 -15.73 12.63 -9.30
N CYS A 92 -15.63 13.77 -8.61
CA CYS A 92 -16.61 14.15 -7.59
C CYS A 92 -17.70 15.03 -8.23
N GLY A 93 -18.98 14.66 -8.06
CA GLY A 93 -20.14 15.29 -8.71
C GLY A 93 -20.35 16.78 -8.40
N THR A 94 -19.63 17.33 -7.41
CA THR A 94 -19.64 18.76 -7.13
C THR A 94 -18.43 19.40 -7.81
N ARG A 95 -18.66 20.23 -8.82
CA ARG A 95 -17.62 20.96 -9.55
C ARG A 95 -17.16 22.15 -8.71
N GLU A 96 -16.38 21.91 -7.66
CA GLU A 96 -15.75 23.00 -6.93
C GLU A 96 -14.68 23.64 -7.82
N PRO A 97 -14.72 24.97 -8.03
CA PRO A 97 -13.82 25.67 -8.93
C PRO A 97 -12.46 25.89 -8.25
N TYR A 98 -11.72 24.82 -8.00
CA TYR A 98 -10.30 24.95 -7.70
C TYR A 98 -9.57 25.25 -9.02
N LEU A 99 -8.75 26.30 -9.03
CA LEU A 99 -7.92 26.69 -10.18
C LEU A 99 -6.82 25.65 -10.50
N LEU A 100 -6.54 24.74 -9.57
CA LEU A 100 -5.52 23.70 -9.68
C LEU A 100 -6.12 22.34 -10.03
N PRO A 101 -5.33 21.41 -10.61
CA PRO A 101 -5.68 20.00 -10.80
C PRO A 101 -5.78 19.24 -9.46
N SER A 102 -6.65 19.74 -8.59
CA SER A 102 -6.94 19.29 -7.23
C SER A 102 -7.66 17.95 -7.19
N ARG A 103 -7.74 17.22 -8.30
CA ARG A 103 -8.41 15.91 -8.37
C ARG A 103 -7.58 14.84 -9.04
N ASP A 104 -6.40 15.21 -9.50
CA ASP A 104 -5.52 14.28 -10.19
C ASP A 104 -4.80 13.40 -9.18
N PHE A 105 -4.59 12.16 -9.60
CA PHE A 105 -3.83 11.14 -8.92
C PHE A 105 -2.71 10.65 -9.84
N TYR A 106 -1.53 10.48 -9.27
CA TYR A 106 -0.31 10.03 -9.94
C TYR A 106 0.21 8.75 -9.29
N SER A 107 0.98 7.95 -10.02
CA SER A 107 1.58 6.71 -9.52
C SER A 107 3.06 6.62 -9.89
N LEU A 108 3.83 5.88 -9.08
CA LEU A 108 5.25 5.59 -9.32
C LEU A 108 5.47 4.27 -10.08
N GLY A 109 4.39 3.56 -10.43
CA GLY A 109 4.46 2.34 -11.24
C GLY A 109 3.29 1.38 -11.00
N THR A 110 3.31 0.26 -11.71
CA THR A 110 2.28 -0.78 -11.61
C THR A 110 2.18 -1.37 -10.19
N GLY A 111 0.96 -1.46 -9.67
CA GLY A 111 0.70 -2.01 -8.33
C GLY A 111 1.20 -1.15 -7.16
N MET A 112 1.59 0.09 -7.42
CA MET A 112 1.93 1.10 -6.40
C MET A 112 0.67 1.87 -5.95
N PRO A 113 0.67 2.47 -4.75
CA PRO A 113 -0.40 3.38 -4.35
C PRO A 113 -0.44 4.61 -5.27
N VAL A 114 -1.62 5.23 -5.34
CA VAL A 114 -1.80 6.50 -6.05
C VAL A 114 -1.61 7.70 -5.14
N TRP A 115 -1.23 8.85 -5.69
CA TRP A 115 -0.78 10.02 -4.93
C TRP A 115 -1.47 11.28 -5.44
N GLY A 116 -1.97 12.09 -4.52
CA GLY A 116 -2.65 13.34 -4.85
C GLY A 116 -2.21 14.47 -3.91
N VAL A 117 -2.36 15.70 -4.39
CA VAL A 117 -2.14 16.91 -3.60
C VAL A 117 -3.41 17.73 -3.64
N ARG A 118 -3.80 18.26 -2.48
CA ARG A 118 -5.01 19.06 -2.30
C ARG A 118 -4.66 20.31 -1.51
N PRO A 119 -5.02 21.51 -2.00
CA PRO A 119 -4.96 22.69 -1.16
C PRO A 119 -6.05 22.62 -0.09
N VAL A 120 -5.80 23.23 1.07
CA VAL A 120 -6.80 23.43 2.13
C VAL A 120 -6.79 24.87 2.63
N HIS A 121 -7.98 25.39 2.90
CA HIS A 121 -8.19 26.75 3.44
C HIS A 121 -8.31 26.80 4.97
N TYR A 122 -8.63 25.67 5.59
CA TYR A 122 -8.84 25.54 7.03
C TYR A 122 -8.15 24.27 7.55
N GLY A 123 -7.69 24.33 8.80
CA GLY A 123 -7.03 23.21 9.48
C GLY A 123 -5.51 23.22 9.34
N GLY A 124 -4.87 22.12 9.76
CA GLY A 124 -3.42 21.93 9.61
C GLY A 124 -3.06 21.23 8.30
N GLU A 125 -1.76 21.08 8.05
CA GLU A 125 -1.29 20.24 6.94
C GLU A 125 -1.46 18.76 7.29
N VAL A 126 -1.92 17.96 6.34
CA VAL A 126 -2.24 16.55 6.58
C VAL A 126 -1.64 15.68 5.50
N VAL A 127 -0.94 14.60 5.86
CA VAL A 127 -0.74 13.46 4.94
C VAL A 127 -1.73 12.39 5.35
N ARG A 128 -2.61 12.04 4.42
CA ARG A 128 -3.63 11.03 4.64
C ARG A 128 -3.34 9.83 3.75
N VAL A 129 -3.15 8.69 4.39
CA VAL A 129 -3.18 7.39 3.72
C VAL A 129 -4.63 6.92 3.72
N THR A 130 -5.23 6.76 2.56
CA THR A 130 -6.63 6.35 2.41
C THR A 130 -6.68 4.90 1.91
N LEU A 131 -7.37 4.06 2.67
CA LEU A 131 -7.71 2.69 2.33
C LEU A 131 -9.10 2.69 1.70
N HIS A 132 -9.20 2.24 0.46
CA HIS A 132 -10.47 2.06 -0.21
C HIS A 132 -10.99 0.68 0.12
N SER A 133 -12.14 0.64 0.79
CA SER A 133 -12.84 -0.58 1.14
C SER A 133 -13.94 -0.84 0.14
N THR A 134 -14.18 -2.11 -0.18
CA THR A 134 -15.41 -2.49 -0.89
C THR A 134 -16.65 -2.09 -0.06
N TYR A 135 -17.80 -1.91 -0.74
CA TYR A 135 -19.03 -1.47 -0.09
C TYR A 135 -19.43 -2.41 1.07
N ASP A 136 -19.35 -3.72 0.83
CA ASP A 136 -19.80 -4.76 1.77
C ASP A 136 -18.85 -4.93 2.96
N ASN A 137 -17.54 -4.69 2.77
CA ASN A 137 -16.53 -4.91 3.81
C ASN A 137 -16.28 -3.67 4.71
N PHE A 138 -16.94 -2.53 4.47
CA PHE A 138 -16.55 -1.27 5.12
C PHE A 138 -16.59 -1.32 6.64
N GLU A 139 -17.68 -1.80 7.23
CA GLU A 139 -17.80 -1.85 8.69
C GLU A 139 -16.77 -2.78 9.34
N ASP A 140 -16.55 -3.95 8.74
CA ASP A 140 -15.58 -4.93 9.25
C ASP A 140 -14.13 -4.46 9.03
N THR A 141 -13.87 -3.73 7.94
CA THR A 141 -12.58 -3.07 7.68
C THR A 141 -12.31 -2.01 8.75
N VAL A 142 -13.30 -1.20 9.10
CA VAL A 142 -13.18 -0.22 10.19
C VAL A 142 -12.83 -0.93 11.50
N ARG A 143 -13.58 -1.97 11.87
CA ARG A 143 -13.33 -2.76 13.11
C ARG A 143 -11.95 -3.41 13.13
N LEU A 144 -11.48 -3.92 11.99
CA LEU A 144 -10.14 -4.46 11.84
C LEU A 144 -9.08 -3.40 12.17
N TYR A 145 -9.14 -2.23 11.54
CA TYR A 145 -8.14 -1.19 11.78
C TYR A 145 -8.27 -0.55 13.17
N GLU A 146 -9.47 -0.48 13.77
CA GLU A 146 -9.64 -0.12 15.18
C GLU A 146 -8.89 -1.11 16.10
N THR A 147 -9.03 -2.40 15.81
CA THR A 147 -8.38 -3.48 16.57
C THR A 147 -6.86 -3.46 16.39
N VAL A 148 -6.37 -3.26 15.16
CA VAL A 148 -4.93 -3.17 14.86
C VAL A 148 -4.29 -1.94 15.49
N LEU A 149 -4.96 -0.78 15.42
CA LEU A 149 -4.45 0.47 15.98
C LEU A 149 -4.69 0.61 17.49
N GLN A 150 -5.53 -0.25 18.08
CA GLN A 150 -5.98 -0.16 19.47
C GLN A 150 -6.57 1.22 19.79
N ARG A 151 -7.33 1.78 18.84
CA ARG A 151 -7.92 3.12 18.90
C ARG A 151 -9.27 3.10 18.19
N ARG A 152 -10.21 3.90 18.69
CA ARG A 152 -11.48 4.13 18.00
C ARG A 152 -11.31 5.18 16.91
N VAL A 153 -12.17 5.11 15.90
CA VAL A 153 -12.31 6.14 14.86
C VAL A 153 -12.62 7.50 15.49
N GLU A 154 -11.99 8.57 14.99
CA GLU A 154 -12.19 9.95 15.49
C GLU A 154 -13.46 10.59 14.96
N GLU A 155 -13.81 10.35 13.70
CA GLU A 155 -15.02 10.88 13.08
C GLU A 155 -15.53 9.90 12.02
N GLN A 156 -16.82 9.58 12.08
CA GLN A 156 -17.49 8.68 11.14
C GLN A 156 -18.52 9.49 10.35
N LYS A 157 -18.20 9.78 9.09
CA LYS A 157 -19.20 10.17 8.08
C LYS A 157 -19.66 8.91 7.36
N THR A 158 -20.85 8.93 6.79
CA THR A 158 -21.37 7.77 6.04
C THR A 158 -20.37 7.37 4.94
N GLY A 159 -19.80 6.17 5.07
CA GLY A 159 -18.81 5.64 4.13
C GLY A 159 -17.41 6.29 4.18
N PHE A 160 -17.08 7.07 5.22
CA PHE A 160 -15.74 7.65 5.37
C PHE A 160 -15.37 7.85 6.84
N CYS A 161 -14.19 7.37 7.22
CA CYS A 161 -13.66 7.58 8.57
C CYS A 161 -12.14 7.74 8.57
N TRP A 162 -11.58 8.18 9.69
CA TRP A 162 -10.12 8.26 9.85
C TRP A 162 -9.65 8.11 11.30
N PHE A 163 -8.35 7.86 11.41
CA PHE A 163 -7.55 7.80 12.62
C PHE A 163 -6.41 8.81 12.51
N THR A 164 -6.18 9.62 13.54
CA THR A 164 -4.96 10.40 13.65
C THR A 164 -3.86 9.53 14.26
N LEU A 165 -2.85 9.23 13.44
CA LEU A 165 -1.72 8.40 13.84
C LEU A 165 -0.64 9.22 14.54
N LEU A 166 -0.40 10.44 14.07
CA LEU A 166 0.64 11.34 14.55
C LEU A 166 0.18 12.79 14.41
N THR A 167 0.56 13.61 15.39
CA THR A 167 0.44 15.06 15.34
C THR A 167 1.78 15.66 15.73
N GLU A 168 2.43 16.38 14.82
CA GLU A 168 3.75 16.98 15.01
C GLU A 168 3.75 18.41 14.46
N ALA A 169 4.12 19.42 15.26
CA ALA A 169 4.46 20.79 14.85
C ALA A 169 3.67 21.38 13.64
N GLY A 170 2.34 21.26 13.62
CA GLY A 170 1.48 21.82 12.55
C GLY A 170 1.13 20.85 11.41
N PHE A 171 1.58 19.60 11.52
CA PHE A 171 1.36 18.50 10.60
C PHE A 171 0.62 17.32 11.27
N ILE A 172 -0.27 16.67 10.54
CA ILE A 172 -1.04 15.51 10.99
C ILE A 172 -0.87 14.34 10.01
N LEU A 173 -0.55 13.15 10.53
CA LEU A 173 -0.62 11.91 9.78
C LEU A 173 -1.95 11.21 10.06
N GLN A 174 -2.71 10.92 9.01
CA GLN A 174 -3.98 10.23 9.12
C GLN A 174 -3.97 8.90 8.34
N LEU A 175 -4.63 7.89 8.90
CA LEU A 175 -5.11 6.73 8.16
C LEU A 175 -6.62 6.88 8.00
N ALA A 176 -7.11 6.95 6.78
CA ALA A 176 -8.52 7.04 6.46
C ALA A 176 -9.00 5.76 5.80
N ILE A 177 -10.28 5.44 5.98
CA ILE A 177 -10.97 4.36 5.28
C ILE A 177 -12.13 4.99 4.52
N LYS A 178 -12.21 4.72 3.23
CA LYS A 178 -13.25 5.21 2.33
C LYS A 178 -14.00 4.04 1.72
N GLN A 179 -15.31 4.00 1.94
CA GLN A 179 -16.21 3.06 1.31
C GLN A 179 -16.37 3.42 -0.17
N LEU A 180 -16.19 2.44 -1.05
CA LEU A 180 -16.49 2.58 -2.47
C LEU A 180 -17.97 2.37 -2.76
N SER A 181 -18.40 2.82 -3.94
CA SER A 181 -19.77 2.60 -4.40
C SER A 181 -20.05 1.10 -4.60
N PRO A 182 -21.31 0.65 -4.42
CA PRO A 182 -21.69 -0.73 -4.66
C PRO A 182 -21.26 -1.23 -6.05
N GLY A 183 -20.70 -2.44 -6.11
CA GLY A 183 -20.23 -3.07 -7.35
C GLY A 183 -18.85 -2.62 -7.83
N VAL A 184 -18.24 -1.59 -7.23
CA VAL A 184 -16.84 -1.21 -7.53
C VAL A 184 -15.90 -2.17 -6.82
N ARG A 185 -15.02 -2.81 -7.59
CA ARG A 185 -13.99 -3.70 -7.06
C ARG A 185 -12.76 -2.90 -6.62
N VAL A 186 -12.19 -3.27 -5.47
CA VAL A 186 -10.90 -2.78 -5.02
C VAL A 186 -9.78 -3.56 -5.71
N GLU A 187 -8.76 -2.87 -6.20
CA GLU A 187 -7.53 -3.47 -6.72
C GLU A 187 -6.41 -3.37 -5.67
N PRO A 188 -5.95 -4.50 -5.11
CA PRO A 188 -4.87 -4.51 -4.12
C PRO A 188 -3.56 -3.96 -4.68
N CYS A 189 -2.88 -3.10 -3.90
CA CYS A 189 -1.56 -2.60 -4.24
C CYS A 189 -0.49 -3.65 -3.92
N TYR A 190 -0.12 -4.49 -4.89
CA TYR A 190 0.88 -5.57 -4.68
C TYR A 190 2.27 -5.09 -4.26
N SER A 191 2.61 -3.84 -4.56
CA SER A 191 3.89 -3.22 -4.21
C SER A 191 3.83 -2.45 -2.88
N MET A 192 2.78 -2.62 -2.09
CA MET A 192 2.59 -1.92 -0.81
C MET A 192 2.18 -2.89 0.30
N VAL A 193 2.71 -2.64 1.49
CA VAL A 193 2.38 -3.33 2.73
C VAL A 193 2.17 -2.29 3.83
N LEU A 194 1.06 -2.43 4.57
CA LEU A 194 0.82 -1.64 5.78
C LEU A 194 1.56 -2.27 6.94
N GLN A 195 2.51 -1.53 7.51
CA GLN A 195 3.31 -2.02 8.62
C GLN A 195 2.89 -1.34 9.92
N PHE A 196 2.52 -2.16 10.92
CA PHE A 196 2.14 -1.70 12.26
C PHE A 196 3.09 -2.30 13.31
N ARG A 197 3.41 -1.51 14.33
CA ARG A 197 4.13 -2.01 15.50
C ARG A 197 3.13 -2.41 16.57
N VAL A 198 3.24 -3.63 17.06
CA VAL A 198 2.33 -4.20 18.07
C VAL A 198 3.12 -4.70 19.26
N GLY A 199 2.54 -4.58 20.46
CA GLY A 199 3.17 -5.04 21.69
C GLY A 199 3.11 -6.57 21.81
N GLU A 200 1.90 -7.13 21.76
CA GLU A 200 1.66 -8.57 21.91
C GLU A 200 0.81 -9.10 20.76
N ILE A 201 1.46 -9.76 19.80
CA ILE A 201 0.78 -10.34 18.64
C ILE A 201 -0.23 -11.43 19.05
N GLY A 202 0.04 -12.17 20.12
CA GLY A 202 -0.82 -13.28 20.57
C GLY A 202 -2.24 -12.88 20.98
N GLN A 203 -2.43 -11.64 21.45
CA GLN A 203 -3.77 -11.11 21.74
C GLN A 203 -4.48 -10.61 20.48
N LEU A 204 -3.72 -10.20 19.46
CA LEU A 204 -4.25 -9.66 18.21
C LEU A 204 -4.68 -10.77 17.25
N VAL A 205 -3.93 -11.87 17.13
CA VAL A 205 -4.19 -12.96 16.17
C VAL A 205 -5.64 -13.47 16.20
N PRO A 206 -6.25 -13.76 17.37
CA PRO A 206 -7.62 -14.28 17.42
C PRO A 206 -8.69 -13.28 16.96
N LEU A 207 -8.36 -11.99 16.88
CA LEU A 207 -9.28 -10.91 16.50
C LEU A 207 -9.19 -10.55 15.00
N LEU A 208 -8.21 -11.11 14.29
CA LEU A 208 -8.01 -10.83 12.87
C LEU A 208 -8.97 -11.67 12.01
N PRO A 209 -9.54 -11.10 10.94
CA PRO A 209 -10.47 -11.82 10.06
C PRO A 209 -9.77 -12.92 9.24
N ASN A 210 -8.49 -12.70 8.91
CA ASN A 210 -7.67 -13.62 8.14
C ASN A 210 -6.53 -14.21 8.97
N THR A 211 -6.10 -15.40 8.59
CA THR A 211 -5.01 -16.14 9.24
C THR A 211 -3.74 -15.29 9.30
N CYS A 212 -3.27 -15.04 10.52
CA CYS A 212 -2.01 -14.35 10.75
C CYS A 212 -0.88 -15.37 10.93
N SER A 213 0.14 -15.29 10.06
CA SER A 213 1.24 -16.25 10.03
C SER A 213 2.59 -15.59 10.35
N PRO A 214 3.47 -16.23 11.12
CA PRO A 214 4.79 -15.70 11.42
C PRO A 214 5.68 -15.74 10.18
N ILE A 215 6.39 -14.64 9.91
CA ILE A 215 7.51 -14.58 8.95
C ILE A 215 8.83 -14.83 9.68
N SER A 216 8.97 -14.27 10.88
CA SER A 216 10.11 -14.45 11.77
C SER A 216 9.66 -14.35 13.23
N THR A 217 10.61 -14.45 14.17
CA THR A 217 10.34 -14.29 15.61
C THR A 217 9.70 -12.94 15.97
N SER A 218 9.97 -11.89 15.19
CA SER A 218 9.49 -10.53 15.43
C SER A 218 8.62 -9.95 14.32
N GLN A 219 8.28 -10.74 13.29
CA GLN A 219 7.47 -10.27 12.17
C GLN A 219 6.38 -11.27 11.81
N TRP A 220 5.18 -10.77 11.67
CA TRP A 220 3.98 -11.54 11.34
C TRP A 220 3.26 -10.86 10.20
N HIS A 221 2.58 -11.63 9.35
CA HIS A 221 1.80 -11.07 8.26
C HIS A 221 0.38 -11.63 8.23
N THR A 222 -0.51 -10.82 7.70
CA THR A 222 -1.90 -11.17 7.37
C THR A 222 -2.34 -10.31 6.18
N GLU A 223 -3.59 -10.47 5.78
CA GLU A 223 -4.26 -9.65 4.77
C GLU A 223 -5.55 -9.06 5.39
N ASP A 224 -5.97 -7.87 4.93
CA ASP A 224 -7.29 -7.35 5.28
C ASP A 224 -8.42 -7.99 4.46
N LEU A 225 -9.66 -7.54 4.67
CA LEU A 225 -10.83 -8.10 4.01
C LEU A 225 -10.85 -7.89 2.48
N ASP A 226 -10.09 -6.91 1.98
CA ASP A 226 -9.96 -6.60 0.56
C ASP A 226 -8.62 -7.07 -0.04
N GLY A 227 -7.86 -7.91 0.69
CA GLY A 227 -6.62 -8.54 0.20
C GLY A 227 -5.37 -7.65 0.29
N ASN A 228 -5.42 -6.56 1.06
CA ASN A 228 -4.26 -5.72 1.29
C ASN A 228 -3.34 -6.34 2.33
N LYS A 229 -2.03 -6.33 2.05
CA LYS A 229 -1.03 -6.94 2.93
C LYS A 229 -0.78 -6.10 4.17
N ILE A 230 -0.85 -6.74 5.33
CA ILE A 230 -0.52 -6.16 6.62
C ILE A 230 0.68 -6.89 7.23
N LEU A 231 1.66 -6.14 7.71
CA LEU A 231 2.83 -6.62 8.43
C LEU A 231 2.80 -6.10 9.86
N PHE A 232 2.88 -7.00 10.83
CA PHE A 232 3.05 -6.68 12.23
C PHE A 232 4.50 -6.86 12.64
N GLN A 233 5.09 -5.81 13.18
CA GLN A 233 6.41 -5.85 13.80
C GLN A 233 6.25 -5.90 15.32
N VAL A 234 6.66 -7.03 15.92
CA VAL A 234 6.65 -7.24 17.36
C VAL A 234 7.95 -6.70 17.93
N GLY A 235 7.86 -5.65 18.74
CA GLY A 235 9.02 -5.03 19.38
C GLY A 235 9.02 -5.27 20.88
N HIS A 236 10.02 -5.98 21.40
CA HIS A 236 10.35 -5.83 22.82
C HIS A 236 10.86 -4.41 23.03
N ARG A 237 10.19 -3.61 23.85
CA ARG A 237 10.72 -2.30 24.26
C ARG A 237 12.07 -2.51 24.98
N LYS A 238 13.17 -2.33 24.26
CA LYS A 238 14.44 -1.85 24.82
C LYS A 238 15.09 -0.85 23.87
N CYS A 239 15.35 0.32 24.44
CA CYS A 239 16.21 1.42 23.99
C CYS A 239 15.71 2.28 22.82
N ALA A 240 15.20 3.45 23.21
CA ALA A 240 15.69 4.69 22.60
C ALA A 240 17.23 4.65 22.62
N LEU A 241 17.84 4.60 21.43
CA LEU A 241 19.12 5.18 21.07
C LEU A 241 19.28 4.97 19.57
N VAL A 242 19.69 6.02 18.89
CA VAL A 242 19.96 6.09 17.45
C VAL A 242 20.78 4.89 17.01
N SER A 243 20.29 4.12 16.01
CA SER A 243 21.12 3.16 15.30
C SER A 243 20.77 3.18 13.82
N ILE A 244 21.64 3.82 13.04
CA ILE A 244 21.84 3.53 11.64
C ILE A 244 22.52 2.17 11.59
N SER A 245 21.88 1.15 11.01
CA SER A 245 22.58 -0.08 10.65
C SER A 245 21.98 -0.71 9.39
N PRO A 246 22.81 -1.14 8.42
CA PRO A 246 22.36 -1.71 7.16
C PRO A 246 22.05 -3.19 7.37
N PHE A 247 20.79 -3.60 7.16
CA PHE A 247 20.48 -5.02 7.04
C PHE A 247 20.81 -5.48 5.61
N ILE A 248 21.97 -6.11 5.48
CA ILE A 248 22.24 -7.08 4.42
C ILE A 248 21.34 -8.29 4.72
N VAL A 249 20.39 -8.56 3.83
CA VAL A 249 19.61 -9.81 3.88
C VAL A 249 20.49 -10.91 3.31
N HIS A 250 20.95 -11.82 4.18
CA HIS A 250 21.38 -13.15 3.74
C HIS A 250 20.17 -13.90 3.21
N VAL A 251 20.25 -14.29 1.94
CA VAL A 251 19.30 -15.19 1.29
C VAL A 251 19.50 -16.57 1.91
N ASP A 252 18.56 -17.01 2.76
CA ASP A 252 18.50 -18.42 3.15
C ASP A 252 17.55 -19.18 2.21
N SER A 253 18.15 -20.08 1.45
CA SER A 253 17.55 -20.85 0.37
C SER A 253 16.80 -22.07 0.92
N SER A 254 15.67 -21.85 1.59
CA SER A 254 14.80 -22.94 2.05
C SER A 254 13.35 -22.77 1.58
N TRP A 255 13.18 -22.76 0.26
CA TRP A 255 11.91 -23.02 -0.43
C TRP A 255 12.13 -24.07 -1.51
N ARG A 256 12.60 -25.25 -1.10
CA ARG A 256 12.49 -26.48 -1.90
C ARG A 256 12.34 -27.64 -0.93
N HIS A 257 11.11 -28.05 -0.65
CA HIS A 257 10.72 -29.46 -0.46
C HIS A 257 9.26 -29.53 -0.01
N LEU A 258 8.38 -29.87 -0.97
CA LEU A 258 7.15 -30.63 -0.76
C LEU A 258 6.58 -31.05 -2.12
N ARG A 259 7.23 -32.03 -2.76
CA ARG A 259 6.58 -32.99 -3.67
C ARG A 259 7.28 -34.34 -3.55
N SER A 260 6.64 -35.22 -2.82
CA SER A 260 6.86 -36.67 -2.74
C SER A 260 5.58 -37.17 -2.07
N LEU A 261 4.81 -38.16 -2.48
CA LEU A 261 5.02 -39.35 -3.29
C LEU A 261 3.62 -39.89 -3.65
N GLN A 262 3.43 -40.31 -4.90
CA GLN A 262 2.48 -41.33 -5.37
C GLN A 262 2.89 -41.56 -6.83
N GLY A 263 3.23 -42.73 -7.35
CA GLY A 263 3.50 -44.07 -6.84
C GLY A 263 4.06 -44.83 -8.05
N SER A 264 5.13 -45.58 -7.81
CA SER A 264 5.72 -46.69 -8.59
C SER A 264 4.69 -47.53 -9.38
N ALA A 265 4.98 -48.23 -10.49
CA ALA A 265 6.16 -48.49 -11.31
C ALA A 265 5.68 -49.29 -12.55
N LEU A 266 6.65 -49.65 -13.43
CA LEU A 266 6.62 -50.57 -14.57
C LEU A 266 6.43 -49.91 -15.94
N HIS A 267 7.47 -49.65 -16.74
CA HIS A 267 8.42 -50.50 -17.48
C HIS A 267 8.03 -50.64 -18.96
N THR A 268 9.07 -50.54 -19.80
CA THR A 268 9.21 -50.93 -21.22
C THR A 268 8.57 -50.11 -22.35
N ARG A 269 9.47 -49.39 -23.06
CA ARG A 269 9.69 -49.34 -24.53
C ARG A 269 8.52 -49.79 -25.42
N LEU A 270 8.14 -48.91 -26.36
CA LEU A 270 8.23 -49.08 -27.83
C LEU A 270 7.41 -47.97 -28.54
N ASP A 271 8.07 -47.15 -29.36
CA ASP A 271 7.51 -46.59 -30.61
C ASP A 271 7.08 -47.77 -31.52
N PRO A 272 6.18 -47.64 -32.54
CA PRO A 272 5.98 -46.45 -33.39
C PRO A 272 4.53 -46.22 -33.92
N HIS A 273 4.40 -45.14 -34.72
CA HIS A 273 3.37 -44.91 -35.76
C HIS A 273 1.93 -44.70 -35.28
N TRP A 274 1.28 -43.64 -35.77
CA TRP A 274 0.15 -43.70 -36.71
C TRP A 274 -0.32 -42.27 -37.01
N SER A 275 -0.28 -41.99 -38.30
CA SER A 275 -0.71 -40.80 -39.02
C SER A 275 -2.24 -40.76 -39.23
N TRP A 276 -2.74 -39.55 -39.52
CA TRP A 276 -4.04 -39.17 -40.14
C TRP A 276 -5.26 -38.96 -39.24
N CYS A 277 -5.79 -37.73 -39.16
CA CYS A 277 -6.88 -37.24 -40.05
C CYS A 277 -7.51 -35.92 -39.53
N ASN A 278 -7.52 -34.91 -40.41
CA ASN A 278 -8.57 -33.92 -40.73
C ASN A 278 -9.67 -33.61 -39.70
N LEU A 279 -9.75 -32.34 -39.26
CA LEU A 279 -10.69 -31.32 -39.76
C LEU A 279 -10.31 -29.93 -39.22
#